data_AF-A0A7K0LP10-F1
#
_entry.id   AF-A0A7K0LP10-F1
#
_cell.length_a   1.000
_cell.length_b   1.000
_cell.length_c   1.000
_cell.angle_alpha   90.00
_cell.angle_beta   90.00
_cell.angle_gamma   90.00
#
_symmetry.space_group_name_H-M   'P 1'
#
loop_
_entity.id
_entity.type
_entity.pdbx_description
1 polymer ?
#
loop_
_entity_poly.entity_id
_entity_poly.type
_entity_poly.pdbx_seq_one_letter_code
_entity_poly.pdbx_strand_id
1 'polypeptide(L)'
;MSKHRLTSVVISVAIAGAALVAVPGAVNAVPVFDDGLLDTAYSTAMGTGPGSGTRVISVAAQSDGRVVAAGIFTTFNSVAAPYIVRLNSDGSPDTAFTTAMGTGFNGTVTKVAVQLDGKVLVGGDFTTLNDVNTVGLARLNPDGSPD
;
A
#
# COMPACT_ATOMS: atom_id res chain seq x y z
N MET A 1 -41.32 19.82 14.13
CA MET A 1 -41.20 18.65 13.22
C MET A 1 -40.05 18.99 12.27
N SER A 2 -38.88 18.36 12.35
CA SER A 2 -38.62 17.00 11.91
C SER A 2 -37.47 16.38 12.71
N LYS A 3 -37.67 15.17 13.23
CA LYS A 3 -36.60 14.33 13.77
C LYS A 3 -36.00 13.57 12.60
N HIS A 4 -34.79 13.90 12.17
CA HIS A 4 -34.01 13.00 11.31
C HIS A 4 -33.14 12.11 12.19
N ARG A 5 -33.66 10.91 12.48
CA ARG A 5 -32.87 9.80 13.01
C ARG A 5 -32.02 9.26 11.85
N LEU A 6 -30.71 9.38 11.92
CA LEU A 6 -29.79 8.61 11.10
C LEU A 6 -29.35 7.39 11.91
N THR A 7 -29.81 6.23 11.48
CA THR A 7 -29.46 4.93 12.06
C THR A 7 -28.13 4.51 11.45
N SER A 8 -27.01 4.88 12.09
CA SER A 8 -25.69 4.37 11.68
C SER A 8 -25.42 3.06 12.42
N VAL A 9 -25.38 1.95 11.68
CA VAL A 9 -24.95 0.64 12.19
C VAL A 9 -23.43 0.69 12.34
N VAL A 10 -22.98 0.73 13.59
CA VAL A 10 -21.56 0.66 13.95
C VAL A 10 -21.14 -0.81 13.94
N ILE A 11 -20.26 -1.20 13.01
CA ILE A 11 -19.50 -2.45 13.13
C ILE A 11 -18.06 -2.04 13.41
N SER A 12 -17.74 -1.96 14.70
CA SER A 12 -16.38 -1.70 15.18
C SER A 12 -15.56 -2.98 15.12
N VAL A 13 -14.43 -2.94 14.41
CA VAL A 13 -13.26 -3.73 14.81
C VAL A 13 -12.17 -2.72 15.13
N ALA A 14 -12.09 -2.36 16.41
CA ALA A 14 -11.04 -1.51 16.93
C ALA A 14 -9.77 -2.34 17.08
N ILE A 15 -8.72 -1.96 16.35
CA ILE A 15 -7.34 -2.15 16.81
C ILE A 15 -6.75 -0.74 16.82
N ALA A 16 -6.17 -0.35 17.95
CA ALA A 16 -5.86 1.02 18.33
C ALA A 16 -5.34 1.91 17.18
N GLY A 17 -6.07 2.98 16.87
CA GLY A 17 -5.55 4.15 16.14
C GLY A 17 -6.05 4.41 14.72
N ALA A 18 -6.86 3.54 14.10
CA ALA A 18 -7.42 3.81 12.76
C ALA A 18 -8.94 3.68 12.76
N ALA A 19 -9.64 4.79 12.49
CA ALA A 19 -11.08 4.79 12.26
C ALA A 19 -11.36 4.48 10.79
N LEU A 20 -11.98 3.32 10.50
CA LEU A 20 -12.49 3.03 9.16
C LEU A 20 -13.84 3.74 8.98
N VAL A 21 -13.87 4.81 8.18
CA VAL A 21 -15.14 5.45 7.74
C VAL A 21 -15.51 4.92 6.37
N ALA A 22 -16.69 4.30 6.24
CA ALA A 22 -17.24 3.91 4.94
C ALA A 22 -17.73 5.16 4.18
N VAL A 23 -17.10 5.48 3.05
CA VAL A 23 -17.59 6.50 2.10
C VAL A 23 -18.66 5.85 1.21
N PRO A 24 -19.90 6.35 1.18
CA PRO A 24 -20.93 5.85 0.25
C PRO A 24 -20.45 5.98 -1.21
N GLY A 25 -20.21 4.85 -1.88
CA GLY A 25 -19.79 4.79 -3.28
C GLY A 25 -18.33 4.43 -3.54
N ALA A 26 -17.49 4.23 -2.50
CA ALA A 26 -16.13 3.74 -2.68
C ALA A 26 -16.10 2.21 -2.80
N VAL A 27 -15.41 1.70 -3.83
CA VAL A 27 -15.32 0.25 -4.10
C VAL A 27 -14.25 -0.48 -3.27
N ASN A 28 -13.43 0.22 -2.47
CA ASN A 28 -12.36 -0.37 -1.65
C ASN A 28 -12.12 0.41 -0.34
N ALA A 29 -11.77 -0.31 0.74
CA ALA A 29 -11.36 0.26 2.02
C ALA A 29 -9.91 0.77 1.94
N VAL A 30 -9.71 2.07 2.22
CA VAL A 30 -8.39 2.70 2.36
C VAL A 30 -8.27 3.14 3.82
N PRO A 31 -7.11 2.97 4.49
CA PRO A 31 -6.91 3.51 5.83
C PRO A 31 -7.06 5.03 5.80
N VAL A 32 -8.09 5.54 6.47
CA VAL A 32 -8.32 6.97 6.70
C VAL A 32 -7.82 7.26 8.12
N PHE A 33 -6.87 8.18 8.27
CA PHE A 33 -6.49 8.70 9.58
C PHE A 33 -7.29 9.98 9.85
N ASP A 34 -8.20 9.88 10.82
CA ASP A 34 -9.04 10.81 11.59
C ASP A 34 -9.40 12.27 11.18
N ASP A 35 -9.11 12.78 9.98
CA ASP A 35 -9.62 14.12 9.57
C ASP A 35 -10.31 14.17 8.20
N GLY A 36 -10.46 13.02 7.53
CA GLY A 36 -11.19 12.94 6.26
C GLY A 36 -10.49 13.65 5.10
N LEU A 37 -9.28 14.14 5.30
CA LEU A 37 -8.37 14.53 4.24
C LEU A 37 -7.33 13.41 4.11
N LEU A 38 -6.99 13.03 2.88
CA LEU A 38 -5.65 12.47 2.70
C LEU A 38 -4.70 13.53 3.22
N ASP A 39 -3.97 13.24 4.31
CA ASP A 39 -2.93 14.13 4.81
C ASP A 39 -2.10 14.54 3.59
N THR A 40 -2.01 15.85 3.36
CA THR A 40 -1.26 16.40 2.24
C THR A 40 0.15 15.84 2.25
N ALA A 41 0.73 15.53 3.43
CA ALA A 41 2.03 14.87 3.58
C ALA A 41 2.07 13.44 2.99
N TYR A 42 1.01 12.65 3.10
CA TYR A 42 0.93 11.34 2.43
C TYR A 42 0.73 11.51 0.92
N SER A 43 -0.03 12.51 0.46
CA SER A 43 -0.20 12.78 -0.97
C SER A 43 1.12 13.21 -1.66
N THR A 44 1.96 14.01 -0.99
CA THR A 44 3.32 14.36 -1.44
C THR A 44 4.28 13.19 -1.27
N ALA A 45 4.22 12.45 -0.16
CA ALA A 45 5.07 11.28 0.06
C ALA A 45 4.81 10.20 -0.99
N MET A 46 3.56 10.00 -1.42
CA MET A 46 3.14 9.04 -2.46
C MET A 46 3.54 9.44 -3.89
N GLY A 47 4.27 10.55 -4.04
CA GLY A 47 4.72 11.03 -5.35
C GLY A 47 3.57 11.44 -6.26
N THR A 48 2.33 11.61 -5.80
CA THR A 48 1.19 11.81 -6.71
C THR A 48 1.08 13.20 -7.34
N GLY A 49 2.13 14.02 -7.22
CA GLY A 49 2.20 15.35 -7.82
C GLY A 49 2.19 15.31 -9.36
N PRO A 50 1.62 16.33 -10.03
CA PRO A 50 1.67 16.44 -11.48
C PRO A 50 3.12 16.30 -12.00
N GLY A 51 3.36 15.31 -12.86
CA GLY A 51 4.67 15.10 -13.51
C GLY A 51 5.67 14.20 -12.77
N SER A 52 5.34 13.61 -11.61
CA SER A 52 6.30 12.74 -10.89
C SER A 52 6.60 11.41 -11.60
N GLY A 53 5.72 10.95 -12.50
CA GLY A 53 5.81 9.62 -13.09
C GLY A 53 5.45 8.46 -12.14
N THR A 54 5.15 8.74 -10.87
CA THR A 54 4.76 7.76 -9.85
C THR A 54 3.25 7.62 -9.80
N ARG A 55 2.72 6.42 -10.11
CA ARG A 55 1.29 6.13 -9.97
C ARG A 55 1.08 4.95 -9.05
N VAL A 56 0.68 5.22 -7.81
CA VAL A 56 0.28 4.16 -6.87
C VAL A 56 -1.13 3.68 -7.23
N ILE A 57 -1.30 2.36 -7.27
CA ILE A 57 -2.54 1.66 -7.64
C ILE A 57 -3.14 0.91 -6.44
N SER A 58 -2.31 0.41 -5.54
CA SER A 58 -2.73 -0.41 -4.40
C SER A 58 -1.91 -0.08 -3.17
N VAL A 59 -2.57 -0.06 -2.00
CA VAL A 59 -1.94 0.14 -0.70
C VAL A 59 -2.46 -0.88 0.31
N ALA A 60 -1.59 -1.35 1.20
CA ALA A 60 -1.96 -2.27 2.28
C ALA A 60 -1.18 -1.91 3.56
N ALA A 61 -1.90 -1.74 4.67
CA ALA A 61 -1.31 -1.46 5.97
C ALA A 61 -0.75 -2.74 6.61
N GLN A 62 0.38 -2.62 7.30
CA GLN A 62 0.94 -3.66 8.16
C GLN A 62 0.62 -3.37 9.63
N SER A 63 0.62 -4.40 10.46
CA SER A 63 0.31 -4.29 11.90
C SER A 63 1.35 -3.52 12.71
N ASP A 64 2.54 -3.29 12.15
CA ASP A 64 3.63 -2.52 12.74
C ASP A 64 3.55 -1.01 12.43
N GLY A 65 2.48 -0.56 11.77
CA GLY A 65 2.29 0.83 11.39
C GLY A 65 3.00 1.23 10.08
N ARG A 66 3.65 0.29 9.39
CA ARG A 66 4.16 0.49 8.03
C ARG A 66 3.06 0.31 6.99
N VAL A 67 3.31 0.78 5.77
CA VAL A 67 2.40 0.59 4.63
C VAL A 67 3.17 0.07 3.42
N VAL A 68 2.60 -0.90 2.72
CA VAL A 68 3.09 -1.35 1.42
C VAL A 68 2.27 -0.67 0.33
N ALA A 69 2.95 0.01 -0.60
CA ALA A 69 2.34 0.67 -1.74
C ALA A 69 2.88 0.06 -3.04
N ALA A 70 2.00 -0.15 -4.02
CA ALA A 70 2.34 -0.71 -5.32
C ALA A 70 1.68 0.04 -6.47
N GLY A 71 2.29 0.03 -7.64
CA GLY A 71 1.73 0.64 -8.83
C GLY A 71 2.71 0.76 -9.99
N ILE A 72 2.50 1.76 -10.84
CA ILE A 72 3.31 2.05 -12.02
C ILE A 72 4.34 3.12 -11.62
N PHE A 73 5.46 2.65 -11.09
CA PHE A 73 6.63 3.45 -10.78
C PHE A 73 7.86 2.55 -10.69
N THR A 74 9.03 3.08 -10.97
CA THR A 74 10.32 2.38 -10.76
C THR A 74 11.17 3.04 -9.68
N THR A 75 10.77 4.25 -9.26
CA THR A 75 11.38 5.00 -8.18
C THR A 75 10.31 5.64 -7.30
N PHE A 76 10.65 5.82 -6.03
CA PHE A 76 9.81 6.48 -5.03
C PHE A 76 10.71 7.32 -4.12
N ASN A 77 10.48 8.63 -4.06
CA ASN A 77 11.34 9.58 -3.33
C ASN A 77 12.84 9.40 -3.63
N SER A 78 13.18 9.27 -4.92
CA SER A 78 14.55 9.03 -5.42
C SER A 78 15.20 7.71 -5.00
N VAL A 79 14.45 6.79 -4.40
CA VAL A 79 14.88 5.41 -4.10
C VAL A 79 14.36 4.48 -5.18
N ALA A 80 15.21 3.54 -5.64
CA ALA A 80 14.79 2.48 -6.55
C ALA A 80 13.73 1.59 -5.87
N ALA A 81 12.55 1.52 -6.47
CA ALA A 81 11.40 0.81 -5.94
C ALA A 81 10.57 0.31 -7.12
N PRO A 82 11.03 -0.77 -7.81
CA PRO A 82 10.36 -1.29 -8.99
C PRO A 82 8.97 -1.81 -8.61
N TYR A 83 7.97 -0.99 -8.91
CA TYR A 83 6.53 -1.25 -8.84
C TYR A 83 5.95 -1.49 -7.44
N ILE A 84 6.78 -1.57 -6.41
CA ILE A 84 6.39 -1.73 -5.01
C ILE A 84 7.38 -1.01 -4.10
N VAL A 85 6.87 -0.43 -3.01
CA VAL A 85 7.65 0.20 -1.94
C VAL A 85 6.98 -0.10 -0.61
N ARG A 86 7.77 -0.29 0.45
CA ARG A 86 7.27 -0.21 1.81
C ARG A 86 7.65 1.14 2.41
N LEU A 87 6.73 1.77 3.08
CA LEU A 87 6.93 3.03 3.79
C LEU A 87 6.94 2.77 5.30
N ASN A 88 7.87 3.41 5.98
CA ASN A 88 7.88 3.52 7.43
C ASN A 88 6.70 4.37 7.92
N SER A 89 6.46 4.38 9.23
CA SER A 89 5.39 5.17 9.85
C SER A 89 5.55 6.69 9.65
N ASP A 90 6.76 7.16 9.34
CA ASP A 90 7.07 8.56 8.99
C ASP A 90 6.93 8.86 7.49
N GLY A 91 6.51 7.89 6.67
CA GLY A 91 6.36 8.01 5.23
C GLY A 91 7.66 7.85 4.42
N SER A 92 8.80 7.64 5.07
CA SER A 92 10.07 7.38 4.38
C SER A 92 10.12 5.96 3.77
N PRO A 93 10.79 5.75 2.62
CA PRO A 93 10.96 4.41 2.06
C PRO A 93 11.78 3.51 2.98
N ASP A 94 11.29 2.31 3.24
CA ASP A 94 12.04 1.22 3.86
C ASP A 94 12.96 0.58 2.80
N THR A 95 14.19 1.10 2.74
CA THR A 95 15.19 0.65 1.76
C THR A 95 15.67 -0.78 2.00
N ALA A 96 15.54 -1.30 3.22
CA ALA A 96 15.88 -2.69 3.53
C ALA A 96 14.89 -3.64 2.84
N PHE A 97 13.60 -3.28 2.82
CA PHE A 97 12.57 -4.06 2.12
C PHE A 97 12.85 -4.17 0.62
N THR A 98 13.15 -3.04 -0.03
CA THR A 98 13.48 -3.03 -1.47
C THR A 98 14.78 -3.77 -1.77
N THR A 99 15.79 -3.69 -0.88
CA THR A 99 17.07 -4.38 -1.05
C THR A 99 16.92 -5.90 -0.95
N ALA A 100 16.11 -6.39 0.00
CA ALA A 100 15.86 -7.83 0.18
C ALA A 100 15.18 -8.48 -1.04
N MET A 101 14.45 -7.69 -1.82
CA MET A 101 13.78 -8.12 -3.06
C MET A 101 14.74 -8.28 -4.26
N GLY A 102 16.00 -7.84 -4.14
CA GLY A 102 17.00 -7.92 -5.20
C GLY A 102 16.69 -7.02 -6.40
N THR A 103 16.65 -7.56 -7.62
CA THR A 103 16.29 -6.77 -8.81
C THR A 103 14.80 -6.41 -8.87
N GLY A 104 13.97 -6.99 -8.01
CA GLY A 104 12.56 -6.66 -7.88
C GLY A 104 11.68 -7.24 -8.99
N PHE A 105 10.54 -6.60 -9.22
CA PHE A 105 9.59 -6.99 -10.26
C PHE A 105 9.99 -6.37 -11.61
N ASN A 106 9.85 -7.13 -12.70
CA ASN A 106 10.08 -6.60 -14.05
C ASN A 106 8.84 -5.93 -14.68
N GLY A 107 7.70 -5.98 -14.00
CA GLY A 107 6.43 -5.47 -14.48
C GLY A 107 5.57 -4.91 -13.35
N THR A 108 4.47 -4.26 -13.75
CA THR A 108 3.62 -3.51 -12.81
C THR A 108 3.00 -4.42 -11.78
N VAL A 109 3.07 -4.02 -10.51
CA VAL A 109 2.29 -4.61 -9.43
C VAL A 109 1.00 -3.79 -9.28
N THR A 110 -0.15 -4.45 -9.42
CA THR A 110 -1.47 -3.79 -9.40
C THR A 110 -2.30 -4.13 -8.17
N LYS A 111 -1.87 -5.13 -7.38
CA LYS A 111 -2.53 -5.59 -6.15
C LYS A 111 -1.50 -5.96 -5.09
N VAL A 112 -1.75 -5.54 -3.86
CA VAL A 112 -1.02 -5.97 -2.67
C VAL A 112 -1.99 -6.31 -1.54
N ALA A 113 -1.66 -7.34 -0.77
CA ALA A 113 -2.36 -7.69 0.46
C ALA A 113 -1.36 -8.19 1.51
N VAL A 114 -1.54 -7.77 2.77
CA VAL A 114 -0.69 -8.19 3.88
C VAL A 114 -1.37 -9.34 4.62
N GLN A 115 -0.62 -10.41 4.88
CA GLN A 115 -1.07 -11.58 5.64
C GLN A 115 -0.81 -11.38 7.14
N LEU A 116 -1.51 -12.16 7.98
CA LEU A 116 -1.38 -12.08 9.44
C LEU A 116 0.03 -12.41 9.97
N ASP A 117 0.80 -13.18 9.21
CA ASP A 117 2.20 -13.52 9.50
C ASP A 117 3.20 -12.45 9.02
N GLY A 118 2.70 -11.31 8.50
CA GLY A 118 3.51 -10.21 7.98
C GLY A 118 4.00 -10.40 6.54
N LYS A 119 3.71 -11.53 5.90
CA LYS A 119 4.01 -11.73 4.48
C LYS A 119 3.14 -10.85 3.59
N VAL A 120 3.61 -10.58 2.38
CA VAL A 120 2.93 -9.72 1.41
C VAL A 120 2.58 -10.54 0.17
N LEU A 121 1.29 -10.67 -0.13
CA LEU A 121 0.80 -11.19 -1.41
C LEU A 121 0.80 -10.08 -2.45
N VAL A 122 1.31 -10.39 -3.64
CA VAL A 122 1.55 -9.41 -4.70
C VAL A 122 0.99 -9.95 -6.02
N GLY A 123 0.16 -9.16 -6.70
CA GLY A 123 -0.42 -9.50 -8.00
C GLY A 123 -0.22 -8.40 -9.04
N GLY A 124 -0.01 -8.77 -10.30
CA GLY A 124 0.24 -7.80 -11.36
C GLY A 124 0.59 -8.37 -12.73
N ASP A 125 1.16 -7.53 -13.57
CA ASP A 125 1.56 -7.80 -14.95
C ASP A 125 3.09 -8.00 -15.04
N PHE A 126 3.65 -8.79 -14.13
CA PHE A 126 5.08 -9.13 -14.11
C PHE A 126 5.29 -10.59 -14.50
N THR A 127 6.46 -10.89 -15.06
CA THR A 127 6.88 -12.25 -15.43
C THR A 127 8.10 -12.74 -14.65
N THR A 128 8.82 -11.82 -14.00
CA THR A 128 9.92 -12.17 -13.11
C THR A 128 9.90 -11.36 -11.81
N LEU A 129 10.41 -12.00 -10.76
CA LEU A 129 10.76 -11.40 -9.48
C LEU A 129 12.20 -11.82 -9.18
N ASN A 130 13.09 -10.84 -8.97
CA ASN A 130 14.52 -11.09 -8.75
C ASN A 130 15.15 -11.98 -9.84
N ASP A 131 14.81 -11.71 -11.10
CA ASP A 131 15.22 -12.49 -12.29
C ASP A 131 14.76 -13.97 -12.31
N VAL A 132 13.91 -14.38 -11.37
CA VAL A 132 13.30 -15.72 -11.33
C VAL A 132 11.90 -15.66 -11.94
N ASN A 133 11.58 -16.61 -12.82
CA ASN A 133 10.28 -16.71 -13.49
C ASN A 133 9.14 -16.87 -12.47
N THR A 134 8.39 -15.79 -12.27
CA THR A 134 7.30 -15.65 -11.31
C THR A 134 6.22 -14.84 -11.99
N VAL A 135 5.15 -15.49 -12.43
CA VAL A 135 4.20 -14.87 -13.36
C VAL A 135 2.94 -14.44 -12.63
N GLY A 136 2.71 -13.13 -12.58
CA GLY A 136 1.47 -12.49 -12.18
C GLY A 136 1.06 -12.59 -10.71
N LEU A 137 1.62 -13.53 -9.95
CA LEU A 137 1.39 -13.70 -8.52
C LEU A 137 2.68 -14.10 -7.80
N ALA A 138 2.99 -13.40 -6.72
CA ALA A 138 4.14 -13.67 -5.87
C ALA A 138 3.77 -13.48 -4.39
N ARG A 139 4.57 -14.06 -3.51
CA ARG A 139 4.54 -13.78 -2.08
C ARG A 139 5.93 -13.33 -1.64
N LEU A 140 5.98 -12.30 -0.82
CA LEU A 140 7.19 -11.79 -0.19
C LEU A 140 7.16 -12.10 1.30
N ASN A 141 8.32 -12.39 1.86
CA ASN A 141 8.55 -12.45 3.29
C ASN A 141 8.39 -11.06 3.95
N PRO A 142 8.24 -10.99 5.28
CA PRO A 142 8.10 -9.71 5.98
C PRO A 142 9.28 -8.75 5.78
N ASP A 143 10.45 -9.26 5.39
CA ASP A 143 11.62 -8.45 5.08
C ASP A 143 11.68 -7.99 3.62
N GLY A 144 10.76 -8.44 2.75
CA GLY A 144 10.71 -8.09 1.32
C GLY A 144 11.40 -9.10 0.40
N SER A 145 12.09 -10.10 0.94
CA SER A 145 12.65 -11.18 0.13
C SER A 145 11.55 -12.05 -0.51
N PRO A 146 11.77 -12.62 -1.70
CA PRO A 146 10.86 -13.64 -2.25
C PRO A 146 10.73 -14.83 -1.29
N ASP A 147 9.51 -15.33 -1.10
CA ASP A 147 9.22 -16.54 -0.30
C ASP A 147 9.54 -17.85 -1.04
#